data_AF-A0A738M5W6-F1
#
_entry.id   AF-A0A738M5W6-F1
#
_cell.length_a   1.000
_cell.length_b   1.000
_cell.length_c   1.000
_cell.angle_alpha   90.00
_cell.angle_beta   90.00
_cell.angle_gamma   90.00
#
_symmetry.space_group_name_H-M   'P 1'
#
loop_
_entity.id
_entity.type
_entity.pdbx_description
1 polymer ?
#
loop_
_entity_poly.entity_id
_entity_poly.type
_entity_poly.pdbx_seq_one_letter_code
_entity_poly.pdbx_strand_id
1 'polypeptide(L)' 'MYILNKFIRRTVIFFFFCYLPIASSESKKIEQPLLTQKYYGLRLGTTRVIYKEDAPSTSFWIMNEKEYPILVQTQVYN' A
#
# COMPACT_ATOMS: atom_id res chain seq x y z
N MET A 1 -71.65 -10.60 8.07
CA MET A 1 -70.67 -9.48 7.99
C MET A 1 -69.40 -9.75 8.83
N TYR A 2 -68.82 -10.97 8.75
CA TYR A 2 -67.61 -11.36 9.53
C TYR A 2 -66.37 -11.61 8.65
N ILE A 3 -66.55 -11.77 7.34
CA ILE A 3 -65.48 -12.14 6.40
C ILE A 3 -64.69 -10.91 5.94
N LEU A 4 -65.35 -9.75 5.83
CA LEU A 4 -64.75 -8.50 5.32
C LEU A 4 -63.69 -7.93 6.28
N ASN A 5 -63.93 -7.97 7.60
CA ASN A 5 -62.97 -7.50 8.62
C ASN A 5 -61.71 -8.36 8.74
N LYS A 6 -61.76 -9.63 8.31
CA LYS A 6 -60.60 -10.53 8.32
C LYS A 6 -59.66 -10.26 7.14
N PHE A 7 -60.20 -9.77 6.02
CA PHE A 7 -59.43 -9.46 4.81
C PHE A 7 -58.68 -8.13 4.97
N ILE A 8 -59.34 -7.10 5.50
CA ILE A 8 -58.75 -5.78 5.76
C ILE A 8 -57.59 -5.87 6.75
N ARG A 9 -57.70 -6.74 7.77
CA ARG A 9 -56.65 -6.93 8.77
C ARG A 9 -55.39 -7.61 8.21
N ARG A 10 -55.52 -8.39 7.12
CA ARG A 10 -54.37 -9.05 6.45
C ARG A 10 -53.67 -8.13 5.46
N THR A 11 -54.37 -7.22 4.79
CA THR A 11 -53.77 -6.28 3.83
C THR A 11 -52.96 -5.17 4.52
N VAL A 12 -53.35 -4.73 5.72
CA VAL A 12 -52.61 -3.69 6.46
C VAL A 12 -51.24 -4.19 6.96
N ILE A 13 -51.11 -5.48 7.29
CA ILE A 13 -49.84 -6.05 7.80
C ILE A 13 -48.82 -6.27 6.67
N PHE A 14 -49.27 -6.50 5.44
CA PHE A 14 -48.38 -6.74 4.30
C PHE A 14 -47.71 -5.45 3.79
N PHE A 15 -48.32 -4.28 4.02
CA PHE A 15 -47.78 -3.00 3.53
C PHE A 15 -46.61 -2.48 4.37
N PHE A 16 -46.46 -2.93 5.62
CA PHE A 16 -45.40 -2.46 6.51
C PHE A 16 -44.04 -3.13 6.28
N PHE A 17 -43.97 -4.23 5.52
CA PHE A 17 -42.71 -4.95 5.28
C PHE A 17 -41.93 -4.48 4.03
N CYS A 18 -42.50 -3.60 3.21
CA CYS A 18 -41.87 -3.19 1.93
C CYS A 18 -41.06 -1.88 1.99
N TYR A 19 -40.96 -1.22 3.15
CA TYR A 19 -40.27 0.07 3.28
C TYR A 19 -39.10 0.04 4.29
N LEU A 20 -38.37 -1.07 4.36
CA LEU A 20 -37.04 -1.04 4.97
C LEU A 20 -36.04 -0.56 3.90
N PRO A 21 -35.56 0.69 3.96
CA PRO A 21 -34.39 1.06 3.16
C PRO A 21 -33.24 0.19 3.66
N ILE A 22 -32.78 -0.74 2.82
CA ILE A 22 -31.49 -1.38 3.00
C ILE A 22 -30.49 -0.26 2.74
N ALA A 23 -30.11 0.45 3.80
CA ALA A 23 -28.99 1.36 3.77
C ALA A 23 -27.73 0.51 3.57
N SER A 24 -27.42 0.19 2.32
CA SER A 24 -26.10 -0.25 1.93
C SER A 24 -25.19 0.97 2.15
N SER A 25 -24.51 1.02 3.29
CA SER A 25 -23.34 1.87 3.39
C SER A 25 -22.33 1.32 2.39
N GLU A 26 -22.29 1.90 1.20
CA GLU A 26 -21.11 1.82 0.36
C GLU A 26 -20.01 2.50 1.15
N SER A 27 -19.34 1.73 2.01
CA SER A 27 -18.02 2.07 2.48
C SER A 27 -17.18 2.13 1.22
N LYS A 28 -17.10 3.32 0.62
CA LYS A 28 -16.01 3.67 -0.29
C LYS A 28 -14.74 3.34 0.48
N LYS A 29 -14.18 2.16 0.21
CA LYS A 29 -12.79 1.88 0.56
C LYS A 29 -12.03 2.96 -0.17
N ILE A 30 -11.61 3.98 0.58
CA ILE A 30 -10.53 4.84 0.15
C ILE A 30 -9.37 3.88 0.01
N GLU A 31 -9.11 3.45 -1.23
CA GLU A 31 -7.85 2.81 -1.58
C GLU A 31 -6.79 3.87 -1.32
N GLN A 32 -6.32 3.92 -0.08
CA GLN A 32 -5.10 4.64 0.23
C GLN A 32 -4.05 4.05 -0.72
N PRO A 33 -3.36 4.86 -1.52
CA PRO A 33 -2.27 4.34 -2.33
C PRO A 33 -1.34 3.64 -1.35
N LEU A 34 -1.19 2.32 -1.50
CA LEU A 34 -0.25 1.54 -0.73
C LEU A 34 1.11 2.18 -1.03
N LEU A 35 1.59 3.02 -0.11
CA LEU A 35 2.88 3.67 -0.23
C LEU A 35 3.92 2.57 -0.08
N THR A 36 4.22 1.90 -1.20
CA THR A 36 5.24 0.88 -1.27
C THR A 36 6.57 1.59 -1.09
N GLN A 37 7.00 1.71 0.16
CA GLN A 37 8.30 2.29 0.50
C GLN A 37 9.38 1.44 -0.18
N LYS A 38 10.15 2.06 -1.08
CA LYS A 38 11.33 1.43 -1.68
C LYS A 38 12.55 1.74 -0.82
N TYR A 39 13.23 0.68 -0.38
CA TYR A 39 14.43 0.79 0.43
C TYR A 39 15.67 0.71 -0.45
N TYR A 40 16.43 1.79 -0.52
CA TYR A 40 17.71 1.83 -1.23
C TYR A 40 18.84 1.37 -0.31
N GLY A 41 19.81 0.65 -0.88
CA GLY A 41 20.98 0.18 -0.15
C GLY A 41 22.02 -0.36 -1.11
N LEU A 42 23.29 -0.15 -0.77
CA LEU A 42 24.44 -0.59 -1.54
C LEU A 42 25.37 -1.38 -0.62
N ARG A 43 25.96 -2.44 -1.15
CA ARG A 43 27.04 -3.17 -0.47
C ARG A 43 28.38 -2.71 -1.01
N LEU A 44 29.28 -2.36 -0.09
CA LEU A 44 30.66 -1.99 -0.41
C LEU A 44 31.56 -3.22 -0.26
N GLY A 45 32.53 -3.37 -1.17
CA GLY A 45 33.49 -4.48 -1.12
C GLY A 45 34.49 -4.42 0.03
N THR A 46 34.59 -3.27 0.69
CA THR A 46 35.42 -3.04 1.86
C THR A 46 34.77 -2.00 2.75
N THR A 47 35.15 -1.98 4.03
CA THR A 47 34.73 -0.94 4.99
C THR A 47 35.71 0.24 5.06
N ARG A 48 36.93 0.06 4.53
CA ARG A 48 37.95 1.09 4.43
C ARG A 48 38.79 0.92 3.17
N VAL A 49 39.24 2.02 2.61
CA VAL A 49 40.15 2.04 1.47
C VAL A 49 41.46 2.65 1.93
N ILE A 50 42.55 1.89 1.82
CA ILE A 50 43.90 2.37 2.15
C ILE A 50 44.53 2.90 0.86
N TYR A 51 44.75 4.21 0.81
CA TYR A 51 45.50 4.86 -0.26
C TYR A 51 46.99 4.79 0.09
N LYS A 52 47.78 4.16 -0.76
CA LYS A 52 49.25 4.16 -0.63
C LYS A 52 49.80 5.36 -1.38
N GLU A 53 50.75 6.06 -0.78
CA GLU A 53 51.34 7.28 -1.36
C GLU A 53 52.02 7.01 -2.72
N ASP A 54 52.73 5.87 -2.83
CA ASP A 54 53.40 5.48 -4.08
C ASP A 54 52.46 4.85 -5.13
N ALA A 55 51.18 4.64 -4.79
CA ALA A 55 50.22 4.04 -5.71
C ALA A 55 49.42 5.12 -6.44
N PRO A 56 49.29 5.05 -7.78
CA PRO A 56 48.56 6.06 -8.55
C PRO A 56 47.04 6.01 -8.31
N SER A 57 46.51 4.87 -7.85
CA SER A 57 45.09 4.71 -7.55
C SER A 57 44.84 3.49 -6.65
N THR A 58 43.61 3.43 -6.14
CA THR A 58 43.05 2.27 -5.44
C THR A 58 41.57 2.19 -5.80
N SER A 59 41.00 1.01 -5.73
CA SER A 59 39.61 0.76 -6.15
C SER A 59 38.91 -0.20 -5.21
N PHE A 60 37.58 -0.06 -5.16
CA PHE A 60 36.70 -1.00 -4.50
C PHE A 60 35.42 -1.12 -5.33
N TRP A 61 34.76 -2.27 -5.21
CA TRP A 61 33.49 -2.50 -5.89
C TRP A 61 32.32 -2.04 -5.04
N ILE A 62 31.23 -1.69 -5.72
CA ILE A 62 29.93 -1.37 -5.13
C ILE A 62 28.91 -2.28 -5.80
N MET A 63 28.02 -2.88 -5.02
CA MET A 63 26.98 -3.78 -5.51
C MET A 63 25.60 -3.28 -5.11
N ASN A 64 24.71 -3.24 -6.09
CA ASN A 64 23.29 -3.09 -5.86
C ASN A 64 22.69 -4.48 -5.55
N GLU A 65 22.24 -4.69 -4.33
CA GLU A 65 21.59 -5.94 -3.90
C GLU A 65 20.09 -5.96 -4.20
N LYS A 66 19.55 -4.91 -4.85
CA LYS A 66 18.14 -4.81 -5.21
C LYS A 66 17.91 -5.29 -6.63
N GLU A 67 16.73 -5.88 -6.87
CA GLU A 67 16.28 -6.38 -8.17
C GLU A 67 15.88 -5.26 -9.16
N TYR A 68 16.08 -4.00 -8.79
CA TYR A 68 15.75 -2.83 -9.59
C TYR A 68 16.96 -1.88 -9.72
N PRO A 69 17.05 -1.11 -10.82
CA PRO A 69 18.19 -0.20 -11.04
C PRO A 69 18.23 0.92 -10.01
N ILE A 70 19.45 1.33 -9.64
CA ILE A 70 19.75 2.41 -8.70
C ILE A 70 20.81 3.33 -9.33
N LEU A 71 20.63 4.65 -9.17
CA LEU A 71 21.66 5.63 -9.50
C LEU A 71 22.60 5.81 -8.31
N VAL A 72 23.91 5.79 -8.57
CA VAL A 72 24.95 5.88 -7.53
C VAL A 72 25.73 7.17 -7.71
N GLN A 73 25.90 7.91 -6.61
CA GLN A 73 26.75 9.10 -6.53
C GLN A 73 27.85 8.86 -5.49
N THR A 74 29.09 9.17 -5.86
CA THR A 74 30.27 9.03 -5.00
C THR A 74 30.92 10.39 -4.77
N GLN A 75 31.39 10.64 -3.55
CA GLN A 75 32.06 11.89 -3.17
C GLN A 75 33.16 11.58 -2.15
N VAL A 76 34.26 12.32 -2.24
CA VAL A 76 35.34 12.31 -1.25
C VAL A 76 35.26 13.63 -0.49
N TYR A 77 35.18 13.55 0.83
CA TYR A 77 35.18 14.72 1.72
C TYR A 77 36.61 14.99 2.20
N ASN A 78 36.99 16.27 2.25
CA ASN A 78 38.27 16.75 2.78
C ASN A 78 38.15 17.14 4.25
#